data_AF-A0A6P0X5A9-F1
#
_entry.id   AF-A0A6P0X5A9-F1
#
_cell.length_a   1.000
_cell.length_b   1.000
_cell.length_c   1.000
_cell.angle_alpha   90.00
_cell.angle_beta   90.00
_cell.angle_gamma   90.00
#
_symmetry.space_group_name_H-M   'P 1'
#
loop_
_entity.id
_entity.type
_entity.pdbx_description
1 polymer ?
#
loop_
_entity_poly.entity_id
_entity_poly.type
_entity_poly.pdbx_seq_one_letter_code
_entity_poly.pdbx_strand_id
1 'polypeptide(L)'
;GEHTDSINQSLNLFPRFYLQWLTASLGVNLSNVLWGVFWSDFLREPLIFGIPTYLMVPSHLFLAIIGIYPFYRWWRARKKSRHRVATKQRDSQLNLYLKALAFGVGGAFTLARVNVHSHYIAIVFPFAYIWLAQLYQNRVKLLMAIVLAQLLISVTFLNFIHRTGGIPFGQTVYGITYRVQMKNAE
;
A
#
# COMPACT_ATOMS: atom_id res chain seq x y z
N GLY A 1 1.63 26.22 -5.32
CA GLY A 1 0.75 26.03 -6.47
C GLY A 1 -0.54 25.42 -5.99
N GLU A 2 -1.32 26.21 -5.25
CA GLU A 2 -2.41 25.74 -4.38
C GLU A 2 -3.80 26.05 -4.96
N HIS A 3 -3.87 26.40 -6.26
CA HIS A 3 -5.01 27.17 -6.77
C HIS A 3 -5.81 26.54 -7.94
N THR A 4 -5.56 25.30 -8.33
CA THR A 4 -6.22 24.69 -9.52
C THR A 4 -6.92 23.34 -9.30
N ASP A 5 -6.98 22.82 -8.08
CA ASP A 5 -7.62 21.50 -7.83
C ASP A 5 -9.10 21.59 -7.42
N SER A 6 -9.71 22.78 -7.44
CA SER A 6 -11.06 23.01 -6.91
C SER A 6 -12.21 22.76 -7.90
N ILE A 7 -11.96 22.44 -9.18
CA ILE A 7 -13.02 22.52 -10.21
C ILE A 7 -13.63 21.17 -10.65
N ASN A 8 -13.10 20.01 -10.25
CA ASN A 8 -13.66 18.71 -10.66
C ASN A 8 -13.96 17.76 -9.49
N GLN A 9 -14.76 18.20 -8.52
CA GLN A 9 -15.43 17.30 -7.56
C GLN A 9 -16.67 16.64 -8.20
N SER A 10 -16.50 15.97 -9.32
CA SER A 10 -17.52 15.04 -9.81
C SER A 10 -17.69 13.90 -8.79
N LEU A 11 -18.91 13.37 -8.66
CA LEU A 11 -19.39 12.35 -7.72
C LEU A 11 -18.56 11.05 -7.75
N ASN A 12 -17.31 11.10 -7.30
CA ASN A 12 -16.46 9.93 -7.13
C ASN A 12 -16.74 9.33 -5.76
N LEU A 13 -17.75 8.46 -5.68
CA LEU A 13 -17.96 7.48 -4.60
C LEU A 13 -16.84 6.41 -4.58
N PHE A 14 -15.69 6.71 -5.18
CA PHE A 14 -14.60 5.76 -5.27
C PHE A 14 -14.09 5.51 -3.85
N PRO A 15 -14.03 4.24 -3.41
CA PRO A 15 -13.63 3.88 -2.05
C PRO A 15 -12.11 4.05 -1.86
N ARG A 16 -11.62 5.29 -1.99
CA ARG A 16 -10.19 5.67 -1.92
C ARG A 16 -9.57 5.16 -0.62
N PHE A 17 -10.29 5.31 0.50
CA PHE A 17 -9.84 4.78 1.78
C PHE A 17 -9.56 3.28 1.74
N TYR A 18 -10.47 2.48 1.18
CA TYR A 18 -10.32 1.02 1.14
C TYR A 18 -9.22 0.59 0.16
N LEU A 19 -9.09 1.27 -0.98
CA LEU A 19 -7.98 1.03 -1.91
C LEU A 19 -6.65 1.37 -1.26
N GLN A 20 -6.58 2.49 -0.56
CA GLN A 20 -5.40 2.93 0.17
C GLN A 20 -5.06 2.00 1.33
N TRP A 21 -6.06 1.53 2.08
CA TRP A 21 -5.89 0.51 3.12
C TRP A 21 -5.26 -0.77 2.56
N LEU A 22 -5.83 -1.28 1.47
CA LEU A 22 -5.35 -2.49 0.80
C LEU A 22 -3.92 -2.31 0.30
N THR A 23 -3.68 -1.26 -0.47
CA THR A 23 -2.36 -0.98 -1.08
C THR A 23 -1.28 -0.64 -0.05
N ALA A 24 -1.64 0.05 1.03
CA ALA A 24 -0.74 0.32 2.15
C ALA A 24 -0.36 -0.97 2.90
N SER A 25 -1.35 -1.82 3.22
CA SER A 25 -1.07 -3.10 3.87
C SER A 25 -0.14 -4.00 3.04
N LEU A 26 -0.25 -3.94 1.72
CA LEU A 26 0.57 -4.70 0.79
C LEU A 26 1.91 -4.02 0.46
N GLY A 27 2.11 -2.75 0.82
CA GLY A 27 3.33 -2.00 0.49
C GLY A 27 3.47 -1.66 -1.01
N VAL A 28 2.36 -1.73 -1.76
CA VAL A 28 2.33 -1.44 -3.22
C VAL A 28 2.17 0.07 -3.48
N ASN A 29 1.74 0.83 -2.46
CA ASN A 29 1.49 2.26 -2.59
C ASN A 29 2.80 3.08 -2.56
N LEU A 30 3.56 2.99 -3.65
CA LEU A 30 4.73 3.84 -3.90
C LEU A 30 4.41 4.99 -4.85
N SER A 31 3.21 5.06 -5.43
CA SER A 31 2.80 6.14 -6.34
C SER A 31 2.79 7.51 -5.69
N ASN A 32 2.53 7.57 -4.37
CA ASN A 32 2.59 8.82 -3.60
C ASN A 32 4.03 9.28 -3.33
N VAL A 33 5.01 8.41 -3.57
CA VAL A 33 6.42 8.59 -3.22
C VAL A 33 7.29 8.75 -4.45
N LEU A 34 7.02 8.00 -5.52
CA LEU A 34 7.72 8.00 -6.80
C LEU A 34 6.76 8.53 -7.87
N TRP A 35 6.89 9.80 -8.23
CA TRP A 35 6.11 10.37 -9.33
C TRP A 35 6.69 9.92 -10.69
N GLY A 36 5.82 9.36 -11.54
CA GLY A 36 6.02 9.14 -12.98
C GLY A 36 7.36 8.50 -13.39
N VAL A 37 8.34 9.35 -13.69
CA VAL A 37 9.65 8.97 -14.27
C VAL A 37 10.45 8.08 -13.30
N PHE A 38 10.42 8.37 -12.00
CA PHE A 38 11.17 7.59 -11.02
C PHE A 38 10.57 6.20 -10.76
N TRP A 39 9.28 6.01 -11.08
CA TRP A 39 8.65 4.70 -10.97
C TRP A 39 9.21 3.73 -12.01
N SER A 40 9.33 4.16 -13.27
CA SER A 40 9.92 3.32 -14.32
C SER A 40 11.38 2.97 -14.06
N ASP A 41 12.15 3.90 -13.49
CA ASP A 41 13.55 3.65 -13.13
C ASP A 41 13.66 2.69 -11.94
N PHE A 42 12.79 2.86 -10.93
CA PHE A 42 12.75 1.95 -9.80
C PHE A 42 12.38 0.51 -10.21
N LEU A 43 11.49 0.35 -11.20
CA LEU A 43 11.12 -0.98 -11.70
C LEU A 43 12.29 -1.75 -12.32
N ARG A 44 13.37 -1.06 -12.74
CA ARG A 44 14.59 -1.69 -13.28
C ARG A 44 15.49 -2.29 -12.20
N GLU A 45 15.26 -1.93 -10.94
CA GLU A 45 16.07 -2.36 -9.80
C GLU A 45 15.82 -3.83 -9.39
N PRO A 46 16.75 -4.45 -8.64
CA PRO A 46 18.11 -3.98 -8.36
C PRO A 46 19.03 -4.08 -9.59
N LEU A 47 19.94 -3.12 -9.75
CA LEU A 47 21.03 -3.23 -10.72
C LEU A 47 22.13 -4.17 -10.17
N ILE A 48 22.35 -5.32 -10.79
CA ILE A 48 23.45 -6.24 -10.44
C ILE A 48 24.55 -6.04 -11.48
N PHE A 49 25.73 -5.55 -11.05
CA PHE A 49 26.84 -5.17 -11.94
C PHE A 49 26.44 -4.17 -13.05
N GLY A 50 25.48 -3.28 -12.75
CA GLY A 50 24.96 -2.31 -13.72
C GLY A 50 23.89 -2.86 -14.67
N ILE A 51 23.60 -4.16 -14.62
CA ILE A 51 22.56 -4.80 -15.44
C ILE A 51 21.21 -4.71 -14.72
N PRO A 52 20.14 -4.21 -15.37
CA PRO A 52 18.82 -4.16 -14.77
C PRO A 52 18.21 -5.56 -14.67
N THR A 53 17.84 -5.97 -13.45
CA THR A 53 17.24 -7.29 -13.20
C THR A 53 15.71 -7.27 -13.26
N TYR A 54 15.10 -6.09 -13.21
CA TYR A 54 13.64 -5.90 -13.19
C TYR A 54 12.90 -6.67 -12.09
N LEU A 55 13.58 -7.06 -11.00
CA LEU A 55 13.01 -7.87 -9.92
C LEU A 55 11.84 -7.17 -9.20
N MET A 56 11.80 -5.83 -9.27
CA MET A 56 10.70 -5.06 -8.70
C MET A 56 9.38 -5.31 -9.43
N VAL A 57 9.38 -5.56 -10.74
CA VAL A 57 8.15 -5.85 -11.51
C VAL A 57 7.41 -7.10 -10.99
N PRO A 58 8.03 -8.30 -10.94
CA PRO A 58 7.36 -9.49 -10.42
C PRO A 58 7.04 -9.38 -8.92
N SER A 59 7.83 -8.63 -8.15
CA SER A 59 7.56 -8.42 -6.72
C SER A 59 6.25 -7.64 -6.51
N HIS A 60 6.04 -6.54 -7.26
CA HIS A 60 4.79 -5.78 -7.19
C HIS A 60 3.61 -6.55 -7.78
N LEU A 61 3.82 -7.28 -8.88
CA LEU A 61 2.79 -8.12 -9.47
C LEU A 61 2.34 -9.23 -8.51
N PHE A 62 3.29 -9.87 -7.83
CA PHE A 62 3.01 -10.85 -6.78
C PHE A 62 2.13 -10.24 -5.68
N LEU A 63 2.51 -9.10 -5.13
CA LEU A 63 1.72 -8.42 -4.08
C LEU A 63 0.33 -8.01 -4.57
N ALA A 64 0.19 -7.55 -5.82
CA ALA A 64 -1.10 -7.22 -6.41
C ALA A 64 -2.02 -8.45 -6.55
N ILE A 65 -1.49 -9.57 -7.06
CA ILE A 65 -2.22 -10.85 -7.16
C ILE A 65 -2.66 -11.32 -5.78
N ILE A 66 -1.76 -11.23 -4.80
CA ILE A 66 -2.07 -11.56 -3.40
C ILE A 66 -3.19 -10.68 -2.89
N GLY A 67 -3.17 -9.36 -3.12
CA GLY A 67 -4.24 -8.45 -2.71
C GLY A 67 -5.62 -8.79 -3.27
N ILE A 68 -5.69 -9.32 -4.50
CA ILE A 68 -6.93 -9.72 -5.16
C ILE A 68 -7.44 -11.08 -4.64
N TYR A 69 -6.53 -11.96 -4.22
CA TYR A 69 -6.83 -13.34 -3.85
C TYR A 69 -7.95 -13.52 -2.79
N PRO A 70 -8.00 -12.74 -1.68
CA PRO A 70 -9.06 -12.83 -0.68
C PRO A 70 -10.44 -12.49 -1.24
N PHE A 71 -10.52 -11.46 -2.09
CA PHE A 71 -11.77 -11.07 -2.75
C PHE A 71 -12.25 -12.16 -3.69
N TYR A 72 -11.35 -12.75 -4.47
CA TYR A 72 -11.68 -13.88 -5.34
C TYR A 72 -12.18 -15.10 -4.55
N ARG A 73 -11.53 -15.43 -3.42
CA ARG A 73 -11.97 -16.52 -2.54
C ARG A 73 -13.36 -16.25 -1.97
N TRP A 74 -13.60 -15.04 -1.48
CA TRP A 74 -14.89 -14.62 -0.93
C TRP A 74 -16.00 -14.66 -1.99
N TRP A 75 -15.72 -14.18 -3.21
CA TRP A 75 -16.65 -14.21 -4.34
C TRP A 75 -17.04 -15.65 -4.73
N ARG A 76 -16.07 -16.57 -4.81
CA ARG A 76 -16.34 -17.99 -5.06
C ARG A 76 -17.13 -18.64 -3.92
N ALA A 77 -16.82 -18.28 -2.67
CA ALA A 77 -17.55 -18.79 -1.51
C ALA A 77 -19.03 -18.35 -1.52
N ARG A 78 -19.33 -17.10 -1.92
CA ARG A 78 -20.71 -16.62 -2.10
C ARG A 78 -21.50 -17.42 -3.12
N LYS A 79 -20.88 -17.77 -4.26
CA LYS A 79 -21.54 -18.61 -5.29
C LYS A 79 -21.86 -20.02 -4.81
N LYS A 80 -21.01 -20.60 -3.95
CA LYS A 80 -21.18 -21.96 -3.42
C LYS A 80 -22.07 -22.00 -2.16
N SER A 81 -22.30 -20.86 -1.52
CA SER A 81 -22.99 -20.76 -0.23
C SER A 81 -24.35 -20.09 -0.37
N ARG A 82 -25.28 -20.73 -1.09
CA ARG A 82 -26.72 -20.49 -0.90
C ARG A 82 -27.28 -21.20 0.35
N HIS A 83 -26.53 -22.10 0.99
CA HIS A 83 -27.05 -22.98 2.06
C HIS A 83 -26.16 -23.18 3.30
N ARG A 84 -25.42 -22.18 3.77
CA ARG A 84 -24.86 -22.24 5.14
C ARG A 84 -25.08 -20.94 5.89
N VAL A 85 -26.17 -20.94 6.66
CA VAL A 85 -26.47 -19.96 7.70
C VAL A 85 -25.57 -20.26 8.92
N ALA A 86 -24.96 -19.19 9.41
CA ALA A 86 -24.42 -18.98 10.76
C ALA A 86 -23.49 -20.07 11.33
N THR A 87 -22.22 -20.04 10.95
CA THR A 87 -21.17 -20.42 11.91
C THR A 87 -21.01 -19.30 12.93
N LYS A 88 -21.35 -19.61 14.19
CA LYS A 88 -21.16 -18.78 15.39
C LYS A 88 -19.65 -18.55 15.60
N GLN A 89 -19.09 -17.62 14.85
CA GLN A 89 -17.69 -17.23 15.00
C GLN A 89 -17.61 -16.41 16.29
N ARG A 90 -16.92 -16.94 17.30
CA ARG A 90 -16.63 -16.22 18.55
C ARG A 90 -15.87 -14.96 18.15
N ASP A 91 -16.56 -13.81 18.15
CA ASP A 91 -15.97 -12.55 17.74
C ASP A 91 -14.91 -12.18 18.79
N SER A 92 -13.64 -12.43 18.45
CA SER A 92 -12.51 -11.90 19.20
C SER A 92 -12.61 -10.37 19.22
N GLN A 93 -12.23 -9.73 20.32
CA GLN A 93 -12.19 -8.26 20.42
C GLN A 93 -11.45 -7.64 19.22
N LEU A 94 -10.41 -8.31 18.70
CA LEU A 94 -9.69 -7.90 17.49
C LEU A 94 -10.59 -7.85 16.24
N ASN A 95 -11.47 -8.85 16.04
CA ASN A 95 -12.40 -8.86 14.90
C ASN A 95 -13.36 -7.67 14.97
N LEU A 96 -13.82 -7.34 16.18
CA LEU A 96 -14.69 -6.20 16.40
C LEU A 96 -13.97 -4.90 16.03
N TYR A 97 -12.73 -4.70 16.50
CA TYR A 97 -11.93 -3.52 16.15
C TYR A 97 -11.68 -3.41 14.64
N LEU A 98 -11.32 -4.50 13.97
CA LEU A 98 -11.10 -4.49 12.53
C LEU A 98 -12.38 -4.22 11.73
N LYS A 99 -13.52 -4.78 12.15
CA LYS A 99 -14.83 -4.46 11.56
C LYS A 99 -15.21 -2.99 11.81
N ALA A 100 -15.01 -2.48 13.02
CA ALA A 100 -15.29 -1.09 13.38
C ALA A 100 -14.40 -0.11 12.59
N LEU A 101 -13.13 -0.44 12.39
CA LEU A 101 -12.22 0.33 11.53
C LEU A 101 -12.64 0.26 10.06
N ALA A 102 -12.94 -0.92 9.54
CA ALA A 102 -13.34 -1.08 8.14
C ALA A 102 -14.67 -0.38 7.83
N PHE A 103 -15.70 -0.55 8.67
CA PHE A 103 -17.04 -0.03 8.42
C PHE A 103 -17.27 1.36 9.03
N GLY A 104 -16.83 1.58 10.27
CA GLY A 104 -16.98 2.85 10.96
C GLY A 104 -16.03 3.91 10.40
N VAL A 105 -14.72 3.70 10.55
CA VAL A 105 -13.72 4.65 10.03
C VAL A 105 -13.77 4.68 8.51
N GLY A 106 -13.62 3.54 7.83
CA GLY A 106 -13.62 3.52 6.36
C GLY A 106 -14.92 4.05 5.74
N GLY A 107 -16.07 3.73 6.32
CA GLY A 107 -17.37 4.24 5.88
C GLY A 107 -17.50 5.74 6.12
N ALA A 108 -17.19 6.21 7.34
CA ALA A 108 -17.26 7.63 7.68
C ALA A 108 -16.32 8.48 6.80
N PHE A 109 -15.07 8.05 6.58
CA PHE A 109 -14.14 8.78 5.71
C PHE A 109 -14.59 8.79 4.25
N THR A 110 -15.14 7.68 3.75
CA THR A 110 -15.69 7.61 2.39
C THR A 110 -16.92 8.52 2.23
N LEU A 111 -17.79 8.59 3.26
CA LEU A 111 -18.99 9.43 3.26
C LEU A 111 -18.67 10.92 3.48
N ALA A 112 -17.71 11.23 4.34
CA ALA A 112 -17.30 12.61 4.66
C ALA A 112 -16.53 13.28 3.52
N ARG A 113 -16.10 12.52 2.49
CA ARG A 113 -15.38 13.03 1.31
C ARG A 113 -14.11 13.80 1.63
N VAL A 114 -13.56 13.64 2.84
CA VAL A 114 -12.36 14.35 3.25
C VAL A 114 -11.16 13.66 2.60
N ASN A 115 -10.38 14.43 1.85
CA ASN A 115 -9.16 13.94 1.22
C ASN A 115 -8.04 13.85 2.28
N VAL A 116 -8.07 12.79 3.08
CA VAL A 116 -7.11 12.61 4.17
C VAL A 116 -5.86 11.93 3.63
N HIS A 117 -4.75 12.67 3.70
CA HIS A 117 -3.47 12.16 3.25
C HIS A 117 -3.05 10.97 4.11
N SER A 118 -2.37 10.00 3.50
CA SER A 118 -2.00 8.73 4.15
C SER A 118 -1.22 8.90 5.44
N HIS A 119 -0.38 9.95 5.53
CA HIS A 119 0.43 10.24 6.71
C HIS A 119 -0.38 10.74 7.90
N TYR A 120 -1.57 11.32 7.70
CA TYR A 120 -2.46 11.73 8.80
C TYR A 120 -3.17 10.55 9.46
N ILE A 121 -3.23 9.39 8.80
CA ILE A 121 -3.89 8.19 9.32
C ILE A 121 -2.88 7.19 9.92
N ALA A 122 -1.76 7.69 10.43
CA ALA A 122 -0.71 6.87 11.04
C ALA A 122 -1.23 6.01 12.21
N ILE A 123 -2.23 6.48 12.95
CA ILE A 123 -2.86 5.74 14.06
C ILE A 123 -3.53 4.45 13.57
N VAL A 124 -4.09 4.47 12.36
CA VAL A 124 -4.82 3.34 11.78
C VAL A 124 -3.88 2.40 11.01
N PHE A 125 -2.68 2.89 10.67
CA PHE A 125 -1.69 2.16 9.88
C PHE A 125 -1.35 0.76 10.43
N PRO A 126 -1.13 0.54 11.74
CA PRO A 126 -0.85 -0.80 12.26
C PRO A 126 -1.99 -1.80 12.00
N PHE A 127 -3.24 -1.32 12.02
CA PHE A 127 -4.41 -2.17 11.82
C PHE A 127 -4.52 -2.70 10.39
N ALA A 128 -3.99 -2.00 9.40
CA ALA A 128 -3.94 -2.49 8.03
C ALA A 128 -3.06 -3.75 7.90
N TYR A 129 -1.93 -3.78 8.62
CA TYR A 129 -1.04 -4.95 8.67
C TYR A 129 -1.62 -6.07 9.52
N ILE A 130 -2.25 -5.75 10.66
CA ILE A 130 -2.92 -6.76 11.49
C ILE A 130 -4.06 -7.43 10.71
N TRP A 131 -4.84 -6.64 9.96
CA TRP A 131 -5.89 -7.14 9.06
C TRP A 131 -5.30 -8.10 8.01
N LEU A 132 -4.19 -7.73 7.36
CA LEU A 132 -3.50 -8.58 6.40
C LEU A 132 -3.02 -9.89 7.05
N ALA A 133 -2.38 -9.81 8.21
CA ALA A 133 -1.91 -10.98 8.96
C ALA A 133 -3.06 -11.92 9.29
N GLN A 134 -4.21 -11.38 9.73
CA GLN A 134 -5.40 -12.18 10.01
C GLN A 134 -5.96 -12.86 8.75
N LEU A 135 -5.93 -12.18 7.61
CA LEU A 135 -6.40 -12.71 6.33
C LEU A 135 -5.61 -13.93 5.87
N TYR A 136 -4.32 -13.96 6.19
CA TYR A 136 -3.39 -15.02 5.83
C TYR A 136 -2.91 -15.88 7.02
N GLN A 137 -3.54 -15.78 8.19
CA GLN A 137 -3.11 -16.50 9.41
C GLN A 137 -3.01 -18.02 9.21
N ASN A 138 -3.91 -18.60 8.41
CA ASN A 138 -3.92 -20.03 8.09
C ASN A 138 -2.93 -20.41 6.96
N ARG A 139 -2.12 -19.46 6.49
CA ARG A 139 -1.19 -19.59 5.36
C ARG A 139 0.14 -18.91 5.66
N VAL A 140 0.77 -19.34 6.74
CA VAL A 140 2.02 -18.76 7.26
C VAL A 140 3.11 -18.66 6.18
N LYS A 141 3.28 -19.68 5.33
CA LYS A 141 4.25 -19.63 4.21
C LYS A 141 3.97 -18.49 3.22
N LEU A 142 2.69 -18.22 2.94
CA LEU A 142 2.28 -17.12 2.05
C LEU A 142 2.49 -15.77 2.72
N LEU A 143 2.14 -15.67 4.02
CA LEU A 143 2.40 -14.47 4.81
C LEU A 143 3.91 -14.16 4.85
N MET A 144 4.75 -15.17 5.06
CA MET A 144 6.20 -15.03 5.02
C MET A 144 6.70 -14.57 3.64
N ALA A 145 6.15 -15.11 2.55
CA ALA A 145 6.48 -14.66 1.20
C ALA A 145 6.09 -13.19 0.96
N ILE A 146 4.95 -12.74 1.48
CA ILE A 146 4.53 -11.32 1.45
C ILE A 146 5.53 -10.45 2.19
N VAL A 147 5.90 -10.84 3.42
CA VAL A 147 6.87 -10.09 4.23
C VAL A 147 8.23 -10.01 3.54
N LEU A 148 8.71 -11.11 2.95
CA LEU A 148 9.97 -11.13 2.21
C LEU A 148 9.91 -10.24 0.95
N ALA A 149 8.81 -10.25 0.21
CA ALA A 149 8.62 -9.36 -0.94
C ALA A 149 8.62 -7.89 -0.52
N GLN A 150 7.93 -7.55 0.58
CA GLN A 150 7.91 -6.20 1.13
C GLN A 150 9.29 -5.75 1.63
N LEU A 151 10.03 -6.65 2.29
CA LEU A 151 11.40 -6.38 2.73
C LEU A 151 12.32 -6.11 1.54
N LEU A 152 12.25 -6.96 0.51
CA LEU A 152 13.02 -6.80 -0.71
C LEU A 152 12.74 -5.44 -1.37
N ILE A 153 11.47 -5.10 -1.58
CA ILE A 153 11.08 -3.80 -2.14
C ILE A 153 11.61 -2.66 -1.27
N SER A 154 11.49 -2.75 0.06
CA SER A 154 11.94 -1.71 0.98
C SER A 154 13.46 -1.49 0.92
N VAL A 155 14.24 -2.57 0.94
CA VAL A 155 15.71 -2.51 0.85
C VAL A 155 16.15 -1.95 -0.50
N THR A 156 15.55 -2.43 -1.60
CA THR A 156 15.85 -1.94 -2.94
C THR A 156 15.48 -0.47 -3.09
N PHE A 157 14.33 -0.05 -2.56
CA PHE A 157 13.88 1.33 -2.57
C PHE A 157 14.81 2.25 -1.78
N LEU A 158 15.24 1.81 -0.59
CA LEU A 158 16.20 2.55 0.21
C LEU A 158 17.53 2.74 -0.55
N ASN A 159 18.04 1.68 -1.17
CA ASN A 159 19.27 1.76 -1.96
C ASN A 159 19.10 2.68 -3.18
N PHE A 160 17.96 2.58 -3.88
CA PHE A 160 17.63 3.45 -5.00
C PHE A 160 17.66 4.94 -4.61
N ILE A 161 17.02 5.32 -3.50
CA ILE A 161 17.06 6.71 -3.00
C ILE A 161 18.50 7.15 -2.71
N HIS A 162 19.28 6.31 -2.02
CA HIS A 162 20.66 6.64 -1.66
C HIS A 162 21.55 6.84 -2.90
N ARG A 163 21.37 6.03 -3.94
CA ARG A 163 22.13 6.14 -5.18
C ARG A 163 21.75 7.38 -5.98
N THR A 164 20.45 7.65 -6.12
CA THR A 164 19.92 8.78 -6.88
C THR A 164 20.11 10.12 -6.14
N GLY A 165 20.42 10.10 -4.84
CA GLY A 165 20.68 11.28 -4.04
C GLY A 165 19.42 11.94 -3.49
N GLY A 166 18.31 11.21 -3.48
CA GLY A 166 16.96 11.76 -3.31
C GLY A 166 16.33 12.07 -4.67
N ILE A 167 15.12 12.60 -4.67
CA ILE A 167 14.41 12.97 -5.90
C ILE A 167 14.37 14.51 -5.96
N PRO A 168 15.06 15.12 -6.94
CA PRO A 168 15.21 16.57 -6.98
C PRO A 168 13.88 17.26 -7.34
N PHE A 169 13.64 18.42 -6.71
CA PHE A 169 12.54 19.36 -6.92
C PHE A 169 11.12 18.89 -6.60
N GLY A 170 10.67 19.06 -5.33
CA GLY A 170 9.26 19.29 -4.95
C GLY A 170 8.20 18.26 -5.36
N GLN A 171 8.58 17.23 -6.11
CA GLN A 171 7.74 16.22 -6.72
C GLN A 171 7.68 14.95 -5.86
N THR A 172 8.37 14.93 -4.72
CA THR A 172 8.31 13.82 -3.76
C THR A 172 8.28 14.31 -2.33
N VAL A 173 7.67 13.50 -1.45
CA VAL A 173 7.66 13.74 0.00
C VAL A 173 9.07 13.65 0.61
N TYR A 174 9.97 12.89 -0.04
CA TYR A 174 11.35 12.74 0.40
C TYR A 174 12.19 13.90 -0.16
N GLY A 175 12.86 14.63 0.73
CA GLY A 175 13.83 15.65 0.36
C GLY A 175 15.09 15.05 -0.26
N ILE A 176 16.03 15.92 -0.63
CA ILE A 176 17.38 15.51 -1.06
C ILE A 176 18.13 14.83 0.09
N THR A 177 18.97 13.85 -0.25
CA THR A 177 19.78 13.14 0.75
C THR A 177 20.82 14.05 1.40
N TYR A 178 21.19 13.76 2.65
CA TYR A 178 22.19 14.52 3.41
C TYR A 178 23.50 14.72 2.64
N ARG A 179 23.97 13.69 1.91
CA ARG A 179 25.17 13.76 1.07
C ARG A 179 25.06 14.86 0.00
N VAL A 180 23.91 15.01 -0.63
CA VAL A 180 23.67 16.05 -1.65
C VAL A 180 23.50 17.42 -1.00
N GLN A 181 22.87 17.49 0.18
CA GLN A 181 22.76 18.73 0.96
C GLN A 181 24.14 19.30 1.31
N MET A 182 25.05 18.46 1.80
CA MET A 182 26.41 18.86 2.14
C MET A 182 27.19 19.39 0.94
N LYS A 183 27.11 18.70 -0.21
CA LYS A 183 27.79 19.14 -1.44
C LYS A 183 27.30 20.49 -1.97
N ASN A 184 26.02 20.83 -1.77
CA ASN A 184 25.45 22.09 -2.23
C ASN A 184 25.69 23.25 -1.26
N ALA A 185 26.20 22.98 -0.05
CA ALA A 185 26.52 23.98 0.96
C ALA A 185 27.99 24.44 0.90
N GLU A 186 28.83 23.74 0.13
CA GLU A 186 30.21 24.10 -0.22
C GLU A 186 30.23 24.96 -1.50
#